data_AF-A0AA90SM95-F1
#
_entry.id   AF-A0AA90SM95-F1
#
_cell.length_a   1.000
_cell.length_b   1.000
_cell.length_c   1.000
_cell.angle_alpha   90.00
_cell.angle_beta   90.00
_cell.angle_gamma   90.00
#
_symmetry.space_group_name_H-M   'P 1'
#
loop_
_entity.id
_entity.type
_entity.pdbx_description
1 polymer ?
#
loop_
_entity_poly.entity_id
_entity_poly.type
_entity_poly.pdbx_seq_one_letter_code
_entity_poly.pdbx_strand_id
1 'polypeptide(L)'
;MFSERVQSRSEAKADTRARVLAAADRSFRAHGFAGTTVRAIAADAGVSVGTVMAVGDKDALLIAIVDDWIAAVHAERPGGEPLPALSADEAVARLVGTVAPFVTYFNADGDLSREYAAVLARGVHRSRTFGDLADELRGDFARIFAAAGHRDPEAAARSLYFVYIGLLFTTSGAAITREEAGAGLIEAIEQILGQGVPQ
;
A
#
# COMPACT_ATOMS: atom_id res chain seq x y z
N MET A 1 23.38 -31.61 -7.60
CA MET A 1 22.01 -32.19 -7.70
C MET A 1 21.04 -31.75 -6.60
N PHE A 2 21.47 -31.11 -5.51
CA PHE A 2 20.56 -30.67 -4.43
C PHE A 2 19.83 -29.33 -4.70
N SER A 3 20.34 -28.48 -5.59
CA SER A 3 19.74 -27.15 -5.88
C SER A 3 18.43 -27.23 -6.68
N GLU A 4 18.31 -28.18 -7.61
CA GLU A 4 17.22 -28.27 -8.59
C GLU A 4 15.88 -28.69 -7.96
N ARG A 5 15.90 -29.63 -7.00
CA ARG A 5 14.70 -30.04 -6.23
C ARG A 5 14.22 -28.99 -5.23
N VAL A 6 15.11 -28.12 -4.76
CA VAL A 6 14.78 -27.05 -3.81
C VAL A 6 14.14 -25.87 -4.55
N GLN A 7 14.68 -25.49 -5.72
CA GLN A 7 14.10 -24.46 -6.59
C GLN A 7 12.70 -24.85 -7.09
N SER A 8 12.52 -26.09 -7.55
CA SER A 8 11.21 -26.61 -7.97
C SER A 8 10.15 -26.56 -6.85
N ARG A 9 10.54 -26.80 -5.59
CA ARG A 9 9.62 -26.73 -4.44
C ARG A 9 9.30 -25.29 -4.03
N SER A 10 10.25 -24.37 -4.10
CA SER A 10 10.00 -22.95 -3.84
C SER A 10 9.10 -22.33 -4.89
N GLU A 11 9.30 -22.67 -6.17
CA GLU A 11 8.47 -22.23 -7.29
C GLU A 11 7.04 -22.76 -7.15
N ALA A 12 6.87 -24.05 -6.86
CA ALA A 12 5.54 -24.63 -6.62
C ALA A 12 4.82 -23.98 -5.43
N LYS A 13 5.55 -23.61 -4.37
CA LYS A 13 4.99 -22.90 -3.21
C LYS A 13 4.58 -21.47 -3.59
N ALA A 14 5.39 -20.76 -4.37
CA ALA A 14 5.08 -19.42 -4.85
C ALA A 14 3.85 -19.41 -5.77
N ASP A 15 3.76 -20.37 -6.70
CA ASP A 15 2.61 -20.54 -7.59
C ASP A 15 1.32 -20.84 -6.79
N THR A 16 1.42 -21.73 -5.81
CA THR A 16 0.29 -22.04 -4.90
C THR A 16 -0.16 -20.79 -4.14
N ARG A 17 0.77 -20.01 -3.59
CA ARG A 17 0.45 -18.74 -2.91
C ARG A 17 -0.24 -17.77 -3.86
N ALA A 18 0.27 -17.60 -5.08
CA ALA A 18 -0.31 -16.69 -6.08
C ALA A 18 -1.74 -17.10 -6.43
N ARG A 19 -2.01 -18.39 -6.66
CA ARG A 19 -3.35 -18.91 -6.92
C ARG A 19 -4.32 -18.66 -5.77
N VAL A 20 -3.88 -18.88 -4.53
CA VAL A 20 -4.72 -18.64 -3.34
C VAL A 20 -5.05 -17.16 -3.19
N LEU A 21 -4.08 -16.26 -3.35
CA LEU A 21 -4.33 -14.82 -3.23
C LEU A 21 -5.21 -14.29 -4.36
N ALA A 22 -5.04 -14.77 -5.59
CA ALA A 22 -5.91 -14.40 -6.70
C ALA A 22 -7.37 -14.86 -6.48
N ALA A 23 -7.58 -16.06 -5.93
CA ALA A 23 -8.91 -16.55 -5.58
C ALA A 23 -9.54 -15.77 -4.42
N ALA A 24 -8.73 -15.41 -3.42
CA ALA A 24 -9.15 -14.59 -2.29
C ALA A 24 -9.54 -13.17 -2.74
N ASP A 25 -8.74 -12.51 -3.58
CA ASP A 25 -9.05 -11.17 -4.12
C ASP A 25 -10.36 -11.17 -4.92
N ARG A 26 -10.54 -12.13 -5.85
CA ARG A 26 -11.81 -12.29 -6.57
C ARG A 26 -12.99 -12.50 -5.62
N SER A 27 -12.81 -13.37 -4.62
CA SER A 27 -13.87 -13.69 -3.66
C SER A 27 -14.26 -12.49 -2.82
N PHE A 28 -13.29 -11.73 -2.31
CA PHE A 28 -13.51 -10.53 -1.52
C PHE A 28 -14.24 -9.44 -2.33
N ARG A 29 -13.84 -9.22 -3.58
CA ARG A 29 -14.50 -8.24 -4.46
C ARG A 29 -15.92 -8.66 -4.86
N ALA A 30 -16.17 -9.95 -5.04
CA ALA A 30 -17.47 -10.45 -5.49
C ALA A 30 -18.49 -10.62 -4.36
N HIS A 31 -18.05 -11.05 -3.16
CA HIS A 31 -18.94 -11.43 -2.06
C HIS A 31 -18.74 -10.60 -0.80
N GLY A 32 -17.87 -9.59 -0.86
CA GLY A 32 -17.40 -8.85 0.30
C GLY A 32 -16.47 -9.67 1.19
N PHE A 33 -15.76 -8.99 2.08
CA PHE A 33 -14.90 -9.65 3.06
C PHE A 33 -15.74 -10.58 3.95
N ALA A 34 -16.77 -10.07 4.65
CA ALA A 34 -17.60 -10.84 5.58
C ALA A 34 -18.21 -12.11 4.96
N GLY A 35 -18.73 -12.02 3.73
CA GLY A 35 -19.35 -13.15 3.00
C GLY A 35 -18.37 -14.20 2.49
N THR A 36 -17.07 -13.89 2.46
CA THR A 36 -16.05 -14.83 1.97
C THR A 36 -15.57 -15.78 3.05
N THR A 37 -15.44 -17.07 2.71
CA THR A 37 -14.92 -18.12 3.60
C THR A 37 -13.64 -18.74 3.02
N VAL A 38 -12.74 -19.21 3.90
CA VAL A 38 -11.53 -19.95 3.51
C VAL A 38 -11.87 -21.18 2.65
N ARG A 39 -13.01 -21.82 2.89
CA ARG A 39 -13.46 -22.98 2.10
C ARG A 39 -13.85 -22.58 0.68
N ALA A 40 -14.53 -21.45 0.50
CA ALA A 40 -14.86 -20.93 -0.83
C ALA A 40 -13.58 -20.56 -1.60
N ILE A 41 -12.63 -19.90 -0.93
CA ILE A 41 -11.31 -19.58 -1.51
C ILE A 41 -10.57 -20.84 -1.95
N ALA A 42 -10.56 -21.89 -1.11
CA ALA A 42 -9.91 -23.16 -1.44
C ALA A 42 -10.53 -23.82 -2.69
N ALA A 43 -11.86 -23.80 -2.79
CA ALA A 43 -12.58 -24.33 -3.95
C ALA A 43 -12.24 -23.56 -5.23
N ASP A 44 -12.28 -22.23 -5.19
CA ASP A 44 -11.95 -21.37 -6.35
C ASP A 44 -10.46 -21.48 -6.75
N ALA A 45 -9.57 -21.56 -5.77
CA ALA A 45 -8.14 -21.76 -6.03
C ALA A 45 -7.80 -23.19 -6.50
N GLY A 46 -8.72 -24.15 -6.39
CA GLY A 46 -8.47 -25.56 -6.70
C GLY A 46 -7.44 -26.21 -5.79
N VAL A 47 -7.46 -25.89 -4.48
CA VAL A 47 -6.54 -26.41 -3.46
C VAL A 47 -7.29 -26.86 -2.20
N SER A 48 -6.60 -27.47 -1.24
CA SER A 48 -7.20 -27.84 0.04
C SER A 48 -7.35 -26.63 0.98
N VAL A 49 -8.30 -26.69 1.92
CA VAL A 49 -8.41 -25.69 3.00
C VAL A 49 -7.10 -25.56 3.79
N GLY A 50 -6.44 -26.68 4.07
CA GLY A 50 -5.13 -26.68 4.76
C GLY A 50 -4.05 -25.95 3.96
N THR A 51 -4.10 -26.01 2.63
CA THR A 51 -3.20 -25.26 1.74
C THR A 51 -3.45 -23.76 1.84
N VAL A 52 -4.72 -23.32 1.87
CA VAL A 52 -5.05 -21.91 2.08
C VAL A 52 -4.56 -21.42 3.44
N MET A 53 -4.85 -22.17 4.51
CA MET A 53 -4.39 -21.83 5.86
C MET A 53 -2.86 -21.79 6.00
N ALA A 54 -2.13 -22.56 5.20
CA ALA A 54 -0.68 -22.51 5.13
C ALA A 54 -0.15 -21.25 4.42
N VAL A 55 -0.95 -20.62 3.57
CA VAL A 55 -0.67 -19.29 2.99
C VAL A 55 -1.03 -18.20 4.01
N GLY A 56 -2.18 -18.31 4.66
CA GLY A 56 -2.64 -17.40 5.70
C GLY A 56 -4.12 -17.61 6.04
N ASP A 57 -4.54 -17.14 7.20
CA ASP A 57 -5.95 -16.97 7.49
C ASP A 57 -6.53 -15.81 6.66
N LYS A 58 -7.86 -15.65 6.72
CA LYS A 58 -8.59 -14.69 5.89
C LYS A 58 -8.09 -13.24 6.06
N ASP A 59 -7.74 -12.84 7.27
CA ASP A 59 -7.19 -11.51 7.58
C ASP A 59 -5.79 -11.36 6.95
N ALA A 60 -4.91 -12.35 7.11
CA ALA A 60 -3.58 -12.36 6.51
C ALA A 60 -3.62 -12.37 4.97
N LEU A 61 -4.61 -13.06 4.36
CA LEU A 61 -4.80 -13.04 2.91
C LEU A 61 -5.17 -11.65 2.41
N LEU A 62 -6.05 -10.92 3.12
CA LEU A 62 -6.41 -9.55 2.75
C LEU A 62 -5.18 -8.63 2.80
N ILE A 63 -4.38 -8.70 3.86
CA ILE A 63 -3.15 -7.92 3.97
C ILE A 63 -2.18 -8.26 2.84
N ALA A 64 -1.99 -9.55 2.56
CA ALA A 64 -1.08 -9.99 1.51
C ALA A 64 -1.50 -9.48 0.12
N ILE A 65 -2.80 -9.46 -0.18
CA ILE A 65 -3.33 -8.91 -1.44
C ILE A 65 -3.02 -7.42 -1.55
N VAL A 66 -3.30 -6.64 -0.51
CA VAL A 66 -3.07 -5.19 -0.51
C VAL A 66 -1.57 -4.88 -0.59
N ASP A 67 -0.74 -5.57 0.19
CA ASP A 67 0.71 -5.44 0.15
C ASP A 67 1.28 -5.80 -1.24
N ASP A 68 0.85 -6.91 -1.86
CA ASP A 68 1.31 -7.33 -3.20
C ASP A 68 0.90 -6.31 -4.27
N TRP A 69 -0.29 -5.71 -4.13
CA TRP A 69 -0.74 -4.65 -5.02
C TRP A 69 0.08 -3.37 -4.87
N ILE A 70 0.34 -2.93 -3.63
CA ILE A 70 1.18 -1.74 -3.37
C ILE A 70 2.58 -1.97 -3.95
N ALA A 71 3.18 -3.13 -3.70
CA ALA A 71 4.50 -3.47 -4.22
C ALA A 71 4.55 -3.41 -5.76
N ALA A 72 3.52 -3.91 -6.45
CA ALA A 72 3.45 -3.84 -7.91
C ALA A 72 3.42 -2.38 -8.42
N VAL A 73 2.63 -1.52 -7.76
CA VAL A 73 2.57 -0.09 -8.10
C VAL A 73 3.87 0.65 -7.83
N HIS A 74 4.62 0.27 -6.79
CA HIS A 74 5.92 0.85 -6.51
C HIS A 74 7.00 0.36 -7.48
N ALA A 75 6.95 -0.91 -7.90
CA ALA A 75 7.92 -1.49 -8.85
C ALA A 75 7.88 -0.83 -10.24
N GLU A 76 6.76 -0.26 -10.64
CA GLU A 76 6.61 0.47 -11.92
C GLU A 76 7.22 1.88 -11.89
N ARG A 77 7.67 2.36 -10.72
CA ARG A 77 8.24 3.71 -10.58
C ARG A 77 9.74 3.69 -10.85
N PRO A 78 10.28 4.68 -11.58
CA PRO A 78 11.72 4.86 -11.68
C PRO A 78 12.29 5.25 -10.30
N GLY A 79 12.74 4.24 -9.55
CA GLY A 79 13.45 4.41 -8.29
C GLY A 79 14.94 4.71 -8.53
N GLY A 80 15.52 5.56 -7.67
CA GLY A 80 16.98 5.67 -7.53
C GLY A 80 17.70 6.73 -8.38
N GLU A 81 17.06 7.33 -9.39
CA GLU A 81 17.68 8.46 -10.10
C GLU A 81 17.46 9.78 -9.34
N PRO A 82 18.50 10.64 -9.25
CA PRO A 82 18.35 12.01 -8.76
C PRO A 82 17.35 12.78 -9.62
N LEU A 83 16.39 13.43 -8.98
CA LEU A 83 15.47 14.31 -9.68
C LEU A 83 16.17 15.64 -10.01
N PRO A 84 15.88 16.27 -11.15
CA PRO A 84 16.28 17.65 -11.39
C PRO A 84 15.63 18.57 -10.35
N ALA A 85 16.18 19.78 -10.18
CA ALA A 85 15.58 20.78 -9.30
C ALA A 85 14.12 21.04 -9.68
N LEU A 86 13.24 21.08 -8.67
CA LEU A 86 11.80 21.25 -8.83
C LEU A 86 11.37 22.58 -8.22
N SER A 87 10.41 23.24 -8.86
CA SER A 87 9.59 24.27 -8.23
C SER A 87 8.66 23.65 -7.17
N ALA A 88 8.10 24.48 -6.30
CA ALA A 88 7.14 24.04 -5.29
C ALA A 88 5.91 23.35 -5.94
N ASP A 89 5.36 23.93 -7.01
CA ASP A 89 4.19 23.37 -7.72
C ASP A 89 4.50 22.01 -8.34
N GLU A 90 5.69 21.84 -8.94
CA GLU A 90 6.11 20.55 -9.49
C GLU A 90 6.31 19.51 -8.38
N ALA A 91 6.83 19.92 -7.23
CA ALA A 91 6.99 19.05 -6.07
C ALA A 91 5.62 18.60 -5.53
N VAL A 92 4.65 19.51 -5.38
CA VAL A 92 3.26 19.18 -4.98
C VAL A 92 2.67 18.16 -5.94
N ALA A 93 2.71 18.43 -7.25
CA ALA A 93 2.15 17.53 -8.27
C ALA A 93 2.78 16.14 -8.22
N ARG A 94 4.10 16.04 -8.03
CA ARG A 94 4.81 14.75 -7.92
C ARG A 94 4.48 14.01 -6.62
N LEU A 95 4.39 14.70 -5.48
CA LEU A 95 4.04 14.08 -4.20
C LEU A 95 2.62 13.51 -4.23
N VAL A 96 1.65 14.27 -4.76
CA VAL A 96 0.28 13.78 -4.98
C VAL A 96 0.27 12.59 -5.94
N GLY A 97 0.98 12.70 -7.07
CA GLY A 97 1.09 11.61 -8.05
C GLY A 97 1.72 10.33 -7.47
N THR A 98 2.58 10.46 -6.47
CA THR A 98 3.23 9.32 -5.79
C THR A 98 2.23 8.50 -4.97
N VAL A 99 1.16 9.08 -4.43
CA VAL A 99 0.16 8.33 -3.67
C VAL A 99 -1.12 8.03 -4.44
N ALA A 100 -1.37 8.76 -5.53
CA ALA A 100 -2.60 8.69 -6.31
C ALA A 100 -3.02 7.28 -6.74
N PRO A 101 -2.12 6.39 -7.24
CA PRO A 101 -2.53 5.04 -7.62
C PRO A 101 -3.13 4.26 -6.44
N PHE A 102 -2.46 4.28 -5.28
CA PHE A 102 -2.97 3.60 -4.08
C PHE A 102 -4.28 4.20 -3.61
N VAL A 103 -4.37 5.54 -3.56
CA VAL A 103 -5.60 6.22 -3.19
C VAL A 103 -6.75 5.80 -4.12
N THR A 104 -6.53 5.73 -5.43
CA THR A 104 -7.55 5.27 -6.40
C THR A 104 -7.97 3.83 -6.15
N TYR A 105 -7.02 2.92 -5.97
CA TYR A 105 -7.30 1.51 -5.69
C TYR A 105 -8.05 1.32 -4.38
N PHE A 106 -7.53 1.93 -3.32
CA PHE A 106 -8.11 1.90 -1.98
C PHE A 106 -9.52 2.50 -1.96
N ASN A 107 -9.79 3.46 -2.83
CA ASN A 107 -11.12 4.05 -3.00
C ASN A 107 -12.04 3.26 -3.94
N ALA A 108 -11.55 2.27 -4.68
CA ALA A 108 -12.37 1.49 -5.61
C ALA A 108 -13.36 0.56 -4.91
N ASP A 109 -13.00 0.06 -3.71
CA ASP A 109 -13.86 -0.78 -2.87
C ASP A 109 -13.82 -0.27 -1.42
N GLY A 110 -14.81 0.55 -1.06
CA GLY A 110 -14.87 1.17 0.26
C GLY A 110 -15.09 0.17 1.40
N ASP A 111 -15.74 -0.96 1.13
CA ASP A 111 -16.00 -1.99 2.12
C ASP A 111 -14.70 -2.75 2.43
N LEU A 112 -13.99 -3.17 1.38
CA LEU A 112 -12.71 -3.87 1.52
C LEU A 112 -11.65 -3.00 2.21
N SER A 113 -11.65 -1.70 1.93
CA SER A 113 -10.74 -0.74 2.58
C SER A 113 -11.03 -0.53 4.06
N ARG A 114 -12.30 -0.52 4.46
CA ARG A 114 -12.68 -0.52 5.89
C ARG A 114 -12.24 -1.79 6.59
N GLU A 115 -12.39 -2.94 5.93
CA GLU A 115 -11.96 -4.23 6.48
C GLU A 115 -10.44 -4.29 6.60
N TYR A 116 -9.70 -3.81 5.60
CA TYR A 116 -8.25 -3.70 5.68
C TYR A 116 -7.82 -2.80 6.85
N ALA A 117 -8.40 -1.62 6.98
CA ALA A 117 -8.14 -0.71 8.10
C ALA A 117 -8.44 -1.37 9.46
N ALA A 118 -9.55 -2.11 9.57
CA ALA A 118 -9.94 -2.81 10.78
C ALA A 118 -9.00 -3.99 11.12
N VAL A 119 -8.56 -4.76 10.11
CA VAL A 119 -7.56 -5.82 10.27
C VAL A 119 -6.25 -5.25 10.81
N LEU A 120 -5.79 -4.13 10.26
CA LEU A 120 -4.56 -3.46 10.68
C LEU A 120 -4.66 -2.91 12.11
N ALA A 121 -5.78 -2.26 12.44
CA ALA A 121 -6.02 -1.70 13.78
C ALA A 121 -6.01 -2.75 14.89
N ARG A 122 -6.38 -4.01 14.58
CA ARG A 122 -6.30 -5.12 15.53
C ARG A 122 -4.87 -5.52 15.89
N GLY A 123 -3.88 -5.18 15.05
CA GLY A 123 -2.46 -5.43 15.33
C GLY A 123 -2.04 -6.90 15.38
N VAL A 124 -2.91 -7.82 14.96
CA VAL A 124 -2.66 -9.28 15.02
C VAL A 124 -1.73 -9.75 13.91
N HIS A 125 -1.73 -9.04 12.78
CA HIS A 125 -0.92 -9.35 11.61
C HIS A 125 0.02 -8.20 11.27
N ARG A 126 1.24 -8.53 10.83
CA ARG A 126 2.19 -7.54 10.32
C ARG A 126 1.90 -7.27 8.85
N SER A 127 1.81 -6.01 8.47
CA SER A 127 1.71 -5.57 7.08
C SER A 127 3.03 -4.97 6.62
N ARG A 128 3.46 -5.31 5.40
CA ARG A 128 4.62 -4.68 4.76
C ARG A 128 4.35 -3.23 4.41
N THR A 129 3.08 -2.83 4.24
CA THR A 129 2.66 -1.44 4.04
C THR A 129 3.15 -0.50 5.15
N PHE A 130 3.30 -0.99 6.39
CA PHE A 130 3.85 -0.22 7.52
C PHE A 130 5.33 -0.52 7.83
N GLY A 131 5.98 -1.35 7.01
CA GLY A 131 7.39 -1.69 7.10
C GLY A 131 8.11 -1.25 5.82
N ASP A 132 8.69 -2.21 5.09
CA ASP A 132 9.52 -1.96 3.91
C ASP A 132 8.85 -1.04 2.86
N LEU A 133 7.54 -1.19 2.60
CA LEU A 133 6.84 -0.33 1.64
C LEU A 133 6.65 1.11 2.15
N ALA A 134 6.54 1.31 3.47
CA ALA A 134 6.55 2.64 4.07
C ALA A 134 7.92 3.30 3.90
N ASP A 135 8.99 2.52 4.01
CA ASP A 135 10.36 3.00 3.85
C ASP A 135 10.62 3.42 2.40
N GLU A 136 10.17 2.62 1.44
CA GLU A 136 10.22 2.95 0.01
C GLU A 136 9.44 4.24 -0.31
N LEU A 137 8.19 4.36 0.17
CA LEU A 137 7.37 5.55 -0.05
C LEU A 137 7.99 6.81 0.59
N ARG A 138 8.55 6.69 1.80
CA ARG A 138 9.26 7.80 2.44
C ARG A 138 10.52 8.17 1.66
N GLY A 139 11.23 7.20 1.10
CA GLY A 139 12.37 7.45 0.21
C GLY A 139 11.96 8.22 -1.05
N ASP A 140 10.83 7.89 -1.66
CA ASP A 140 10.26 8.63 -2.79
C ASP A 140 9.94 10.09 -2.41
N PHE A 141 9.27 10.30 -1.28
CA PHE A 141 8.98 11.63 -0.77
C PHE A 141 10.23 12.43 -0.47
N ALA A 142 11.22 11.84 0.21
CA ALA A 142 12.46 12.50 0.58
C ALA A 142 13.22 12.99 -0.67
N ARG A 143 13.25 12.20 -1.74
CA ARG A 143 13.85 12.61 -3.02
C ARG A 143 13.14 13.83 -3.62
N ILE A 144 11.81 13.86 -3.57
CA ILE A 144 11.03 14.99 -4.11
C ILE A 144 11.25 16.25 -3.26
N PHE A 145 11.22 16.13 -1.93
CA PHE A 145 11.51 17.25 -1.03
C PHE A 145 12.94 17.77 -1.19
N ALA A 146 13.92 16.89 -1.38
CA ALA A 146 15.31 17.28 -1.63
C ALA A 146 15.44 18.06 -2.95
N ALA A 147 14.78 17.59 -4.01
CA ALA A 147 14.77 18.27 -5.31
C ALA A 147 14.05 19.63 -5.28
N ALA A 148 13.13 19.83 -4.35
CA ALA A 148 12.48 21.11 -4.06
C ALA A 148 13.32 22.04 -3.16
N GLY A 149 14.52 21.61 -2.72
CA GLY A 149 15.41 22.41 -1.87
C GLY A 149 15.02 22.45 -0.40
N HIS A 150 14.22 21.49 0.08
CA HIS A 150 13.82 21.42 1.49
C HIS A 150 15.03 21.14 2.40
N ARG A 151 15.17 21.89 3.50
CA ARG A 151 16.31 21.81 4.45
C ARG A 151 16.47 20.45 5.13
N ASP A 152 15.35 19.79 5.43
CA ASP A 152 15.33 18.43 6.02
C ASP A 152 14.32 17.54 5.28
N PRO A 153 14.72 16.94 4.12
CA PRO A 153 13.82 16.14 3.30
C PRO A 153 13.32 14.87 3.99
N GLU A 154 14.13 14.28 4.87
CA GLU A 154 13.79 13.05 5.59
C GLU A 154 12.71 13.29 6.65
N ALA A 155 12.80 14.41 7.39
CA ALA A 155 11.75 14.79 8.31
C ALA A 155 10.45 15.16 7.59
N ALA A 156 10.54 15.91 6.47
CA ALA A 156 9.39 16.23 5.63
C ALA A 156 8.67 14.98 5.11
N ALA A 157 9.44 14.03 4.57
CA ALA A 157 8.93 12.76 4.08
C ALA A 157 8.21 11.95 5.17
N ARG A 158 8.80 11.88 6.36
CA ARG A 158 8.20 11.19 7.51
C ARG A 158 6.87 11.84 7.94
N SER A 159 6.83 13.17 8.02
CA SER A 159 5.62 13.91 8.35
C SER A 159 4.52 13.69 7.31
N LEU A 160 4.86 13.81 6.02
CA LEU A 160 3.90 13.59 4.93
C LEU A 160 3.36 12.15 4.94
N TYR A 161 4.20 11.16 5.20
CA TYR A 161 3.75 9.76 5.33
C TYR A 161 2.69 9.59 6.42
N PHE A 162 2.89 10.18 7.61
CA PHE A 162 1.90 10.09 8.68
C PHE A 162 0.61 10.86 8.36
N VAL A 163 0.70 12.01 7.73
CA VAL A 163 -0.47 12.75 7.24
C VAL A 163 -1.25 11.89 6.25
N TYR A 164 -0.57 11.33 5.25
CA TYR A 164 -1.16 10.47 4.23
C TYR A 164 -1.92 9.27 4.82
N ILE A 165 -1.27 8.52 5.72
CA ILE A 165 -1.91 7.40 6.41
C ILE A 165 -3.10 7.88 7.26
N GLY A 166 -2.95 8.97 8.02
CA GLY A 166 -4.05 9.52 8.82
C GLY A 166 -5.27 9.89 7.97
N LEU A 167 -5.05 10.51 6.81
CA LEU A 167 -6.10 10.86 5.86
C LEU A 167 -6.78 9.60 5.30
N LEU A 168 -6.02 8.58 4.90
CA LEU A 168 -6.59 7.32 4.41
C LEU A 168 -7.49 6.62 5.44
N PHE A 169 -7.06 6.56 6.70
CA PHE A 169 -7.83 5.91 7.76
C PHE A 169 -9.08 6.72 8.15
N THR A 170 -8.96 8.04 8.22
CA THR A 170 -10.10 8.92 8.54
C THR A 170 -11.15 8.91 7.43
N THR A 171 -10.75 8.86 6.16
CA THR A 171 -11.67 8.66 5.03
C THR A 171 -12.32 7.27 5.08
N SER A 172 -11.58 6.21 5.41
CA SER A 172 -12.13 4.85 5.54
C SER A 172 -13.20 4.76 6.63
N GLY A 173 -12.94 5.41 7.76
CA GLY A 173 -13.90 5.50 8.88
C GLY A 173 -15.08 6.43 8.62
N ALA A 174 -15.21 6.99 7.41
CA ALA A 174 -16.21 8.00 7.04
C ALA A 174 -16.20 9.25 7.95
N ALA A 175 -15.06 9.54 8.58
CA ALA A 175 -14.90 10.74 9.41
C ALA A 175 -14.74 12.01 8.55
N ILE A 176 -14.16 11.85 7.36
CA ILE A 176 -14.04 12.89 6.34
C ILE A 176 -14.34 12.31 4.95
N THR A 177 -14.76 13.16 4.02
CA THR A 177 -14.96 12.81 2.62
C THR A 177 -13.63 12.63 1.88
N ARG A 178 -13.69 11.99 0.70
CA ARG A 178 -12.52 11.83 -0.18
C ARG A 178 -12.01 13.17 -0.70
N GLU A 179 -12.91 14.12 -0.93
CA GLU A 179 -12.57 15.47 -1.38
C GLU A 179 -11.82 16.23 -0.28
N GLU A 180 -12.32 16.20 0.96
CA GLU A 180 -11.64 16.79 2.12
C GLU A 180 -10.27 16.17 2.35
N ALA A 181 -10.14 14.85 2.19
CA ALA A 181 -8.85 14.18 2.31
C ALA A 181 -7.85 14.58 1.22
N GLY A 182 -8.32 14.74 -0.02
CA GLY A 182 -7.49 15.23 -1.12
C GLY A 182 -7.01 16.67 -0.89
N ALA A 183 -7.91 17.56 -0.46
CA ALA A 183 -7.57 18.93 -0.11
C ALA A 183 -6.58 19.00 1.07
N GLY A 184 -6.82 18.22 2.13
CA GLY A 184 -5.95 18.17 3.30
C GLY A 184 -4.55 17.63 3.00
N LEU A 185 -4.41 16.70 2.05
CA LEU A 185 -3.10 16.23 1.60
C LEU A 185 -2.31 17.36 0.91
N ILE A 186 -2.96 18.09 0.00
CA ILE A 186 -2.33 19.20 -0.73
C ILE A 186 -1.91 20.30 0.24
N GLU A 187 -2.81 20.71 1.13
CA GLU A 187 -2.54 21.73 2.16
C GLU A 187 -1.33 21.34 3.02
N ALA A 188 -1.26 20.08 3.47
CA ALA A 188 -0.15 19.61 4.27
C ALA A 188 1.18 19.62 3.50
N ILE A 189 1.17 19.26 2.20
CA ILE A 189 2.38 19.31 1.37
C ILE A 189 2.87 20.77 1.24
N GLU A 190 1.98 21.70 0.93
CA GLU A 190 2.31 23.13 0.80
C GLU A 190 2.88 23.71 2.09
N GLN A 191 2.27 23.36 3.24
CA GLN A 191 2.76 23.76 4.56
C GLN A 191 4.15 23.21 4.84
N ILE A 192 4.40 21.92 4.56
CA ILE A 192 5.71 21.29 4.77
C ILE A 192 6.76 21.97 3.87
N LEU A 193 6.46 22.18 2.58
CA LEU A 193 7.35 22.88 1.66
C LEU A 193 7.68 24.30 2.17
N GLY A 194 6.68 25.08 2.57
CA GLY A 194 6.85 26.45 3.05
C GLY A 194 7.70 26.58 4.32
N GLN A 195 7.75 25.55 5.18
CA GLN A 195 8.56 25.56 6.40
C GLN A 195 10.03 25.19 6.15
N GLY A 196 10.36 24.56 5.02
CA GLY A 196 11.67 23.98 4.79
C GLY A 196 12.49 24.58 3.65
N VAL A 197 11.90 25.35 2.73
CA VAL A 197 12.63 25.96 1.61
C VAL A 197 13.28 27.28 2.06
N PRO A 198 14.55 27.56 1.73
CA PRO A 198 15.16 28.88 1.97
C PRO A 198 14.44 29.96 1.17
N GLN A 199 14.18 31.14 1.78
CA GLN A 199 13.64 32.31 1.07
C GLN A 199 14.64 32.90 0.08
#